data_AF-A0A838CT48-F1
#
_entry.id   AF-A0A838CT48-F1
#
_cell.length_a   1.000
_cell.length_b   1.000
_cell.length_c   1.000
_cell.angle_alpha   90.00
_cell.angle_beta   90.00
_cell.angle_gamma   90.00
#
_symmetry.space_group_name_H-M   'P 1'
#
loop_
_entity.id
_entity.type
_entity.pdbx_description
1 polymer ?
#
loop_
_entity_poly.entity_id
_entity_poly.type
_entity_poly.pdbx_seq_one_letter_code
_entity_poly.pdbx_strand_id
1 'polypeptide(L)'
;MGLPERITYQDDRYPLLALAPIGKKNKQIRSIGHKFERGLLSRLNDTIMEHIQQKGWDISTIRHYLNVSGEAVLPVSLQKEETVYPHLLRPEMFLWKSLPGEHGLPLKETYLYDKDFTHLSAEQLHDHVGEVLQDYLFLADISRQTREAWLKKMAEAFHKHPLIQLIHEKREVIDAVETMNQSALLSVLKYPEDISYWRHRVEIVMRPYRFMPEEWLEGQSGSCSHEKELHFHSQDRTICCYCEICDFCLYYNVDDDTVRFSEDFDVARAEKRMGTIERQFNEIAEQNTKLLEQLDQLRDLKKKLSSVSKTLDESLEVVQLIERYQQAPVDLTQYPILDMYNKLKDVRIPSRKPSHLLWLAGVELDDIRIFKELPKWLEVVPKQVYPMTSHLLDELNETLEEVKYDDEDVILTIKGYPLTYARTQQILDLIYYYGTDYPAHTLVQVLAGKATNKLRTLKLHETRWFGLLSDWPEKNVQKLFNQLEKQGWLMKQQKGYSVSDYAEEVM
;
A
#
# COMPACT_ATOMS: atom_id res chain seq x y z
N MET A 1 -29.82 10.31 -21.66
CA MET A 1 -28.50 10.40 -22.31
C MET A 1 -28.71 10.98 -23.70
N GLY A 2 -27.67 11.45 -24.37
CA GLY A 2 -27.83 12.09 -25.68
C GLY A 2 -28.08 13.60 -25.60
N LEU A 3 -28.60 14.15 -26.69
CA LEU A 3 -28.88 15.57 -26.85
C LEU A 3 -30.14 15.98 -26.07
N PRO A 4 -30.14 17.10 -25.32
CA PRO A 4 -31.35 17.58 -24.67
C PRO A 4 -32.34 18.15 -25.70
N GLU A 5 -33.59 17.67 -25.68
CA GLU A 5 -34.65 18.11 -26.59
C GLU A 5 -34.84 19.64 -26.58
N ARG A 6 -34.73 20.27 -25.40
CA ARG A 6 -34.94 21.72 -25.21
C ARG A 6 -33.96 22.62 -25.95
N ILE A 7 -32.78 22.11 -26.33
CA ILE A 7 -31.73 22.87 -27.01
C ILE A 7 -31.44 22.34 -28.41
N THR A 8 -32.07 21.23 -28.80
CA THR A 8 -31.86 20.61 -30.10
C THR A 8 -32.83 21.19 -31.10
N TYR A 9 -32.31 21.68 -32.21
CA TYR A 9 -33.08 22.21 -33.33
C TYR A 9 -32.82 21.35 -34.57
N GLN A 10 -33.88 21.01 -35.30
CA GLN A 10 -33.80 20.28 -36.55
C GLN A 10 -34.35 21.17 -37.66
N ASP A 11 -33.59 21.28 -38.74
CA ASP A 11 -33.96 22.05 -39.92
C ASP A 11 -34.29 21.08 -41.05
N ASP A 12 -35.50 21.17 -41.61
CA ASP A 12 -35.98 20.26 -42.66
C ASP A 12 -35.06 20.25 -43.91
N ARG A 13 -34.27 21.30 -44.12
CA ARG A 13 -33.30 21.38 -45.22
C ARG A 13 -32.07 20.49 -45.01
N TYR A 14 -31.74 20.15 -43.78
CA TYR A 14 -30.57 19.35 -43.40
C TYR A 14 -30.99 18.24 -42.42
N PRO A 15 -31.82 17.28 -42.87
CA PRO A 15 -32.50 16.33 -41.99
C PRO A 15 -31.56 15.38 -41.22
N LEU A 16 -30.33 15.20 -41.69
CA LEU A 16 -29.33 14.34 -41.06
C LEU A 16 -28.54 15.05 -39.94
N LEU A 17 -28.78 16.35 -39.74
CA LEU A 17 -28.06 17.18 -38.75
C LEU A 17 -28.97 17.56 -37.58
N ALA A 18 -28.43 17.41 -36.35
CA ALA A 18 -29.04 17.93 -35.14
C ALA A 18 -28.28 19.18 -34.68
N LEU A 19 -28.92 20.35 -34.77
CA LEU A 19 -28.26 21.62 -34.45
C LEU A 19 -28.40 21.91 -32.96
N ALA A 20 -27.28 22.17 -32.29
CA ALA A 20 -27.27 22.43 -30.86
C ALA A 20 -26.38 23.64 -30.52
N PRO A 21 -26.85 24.59 -29.70
CA PRO A 21 -26.05 25.74 -29.29
C PRO A 21 -24.97 25.31 -28.28
N ILE A 22 -23.82 25.97 -28.32
CA ILE A 22 -22.73 25.76 -27.35
C ILE A 22 -22.61 26.91 -26.34
N GLY A 23 -22.15 26.59 -25.13
CA GLY A 23 -21.82 27.59 -24.09
C GLY A 23 -22.93 27.93 -23.09
N LYS A 24 -22.73 28.99 -22.27
CA LYS A 24 -23.49 29.22 -21.02
C LYS A 24 -24.97 29.64 -21.18
N LYS A 25 -25.43 30.02 -22.37
CA LYS A 25 -26.82 30.50 -22.59
C LYS A 25 -27.55 29.63 -23.60
N ASN A 26 -28.75 29.18 -23.23
CA ASN A 26 -29.72 28.61 -24.18
C ASN A 26 -30.28 29.75 -25.04
N LYS A 27 -29.70 29.96 -26.23
CA LYS A 27 -30.33 30.79 -27.26
C LYS A 27 -31.17 29.85 -28.11
N GLN A 28 -32.49 30.08 -28.15
CA GLN A 28 -33.34 29.46 -29.16
C GLN A 28 -32.82 29.84 -30.55
N ILE A 29 -32.43 28.83 -31.33
CA ILE A 29 -32.05 28.97 -32.73
C ILE A 29 -33.35 29.28 -33.49
N ARG A 30 -33.45 30.45 -34.11
CA ARG A 30 -34.66 30.86 -34.85
C ARG A 30 -34.49 30.68 -36.36
N SER A 31 -33.26 30.77 -36.85
CA SER A 31 -32.94 30.53 -38.26
C SER A 31 -31.46 30.16 -38.45
N ILE A 32 -31.03 29.98 -39.70
CA ILE A 32 -29.60 29.94 -40.06
C ILE A 32 -29.47 30.91 -41.24
N GLY A 33 -29.07 32.15 -40.94
CA GLY A 33 -29.23 33.27 -41.88
C GLY A 33 -28.20 33.32 -43.01
N HIS A 34 -26.94 32.99 -42.72
CA HIS A 34 -25.83 33.27 -43.64
C HIS A 34 -25.69 32.23 -44.77
N LYS A 35 -25.40 32.70 -45.99
CA LYS A 35 -25.24 31.84 -47.19
C LYS A 35 -24.09 30.84 -47.04
N PHE A 36 -23.00 31.27 -46.39
CA PHE A 36 -21.84 30.42 -46.12
C PHE A 36 -22.20 29.24 -45.21
N GLU A 37 -22.87 29.50 -44.09
CA GLU A 37 -23.28 28.46 -43.13
C GLU A 37 -24.25 27.45 -43.72
N ARG A 38 -25.21 27.92 -44.53
CA ARG A 38 -26.09 27.04 -45.29
C ARG A 38 -25.32 26.12 -46.25
N GLY A 39 -24.28 26.65 -46.89
CA GLY A 39 -23.38 25.86 -47.74
C GLY A 39 -22.63 24.78 -46.96
N LEU A 40 -22.10 25.11 -45.78
CA LEU A 40 -21.41 24.15 -44.90
C LEU A 40 -22.33 23.03 -44.42
N LEU A 41 -23.53 23.38 -43.96
CA LEU A 41 -24.53 22.40 -43.49
C LEU A 41 -25.03 21.51 -44.63
N SER A 42 -25.29 22.06 -45.81
CA SER A 42 -25.63 21.25 -47.00
C SER A 42 -24.52 20.26 -47.29
N ARG A 43 -23.27 20.75 -47.34
CA ARG A 43 -22.10 19.92 -47.65
C ARG A 43 -21.91 18.77 -46.65
N LEU A 44 -22.08 19.03 -45.36
CA LEU A 44 -22.07 17.98 -44.33
C LEU A 44 -23.22 16.99 -44.54
N ASN A 45 -24.46 17.48 -44.69
CA ASN A 45 -25.64 16.64 -44.88
C ASN A 45 -25.50 15.71 -46.09
N ASP A 46 -25.04 16.24 -47.23
CA ASP A 46 -24.84 15.48 -48.47
C ASP A 46 -23.75 14.41 -48.29
N THR A 47 -22.64 14.75 -47.62
CA THR A 47 -21.55 13.81 -47.33
C THR A 47 -22.02 12.66 -46.41
N ILE A 48 -22.83 12.97 -45.39
CA ILE A 48 -23.41 11.94 -44.51
C ILE A 48 -24.36 11.05 -45.30
N MET A 49 -25.21 11.64 -46.15
CA MET A 49 -26.14 10.88 -46.99
C MET A 49 -25.42 9.89 -47.90
N GLU A 50 -24.31 10.32 -48.52
CA GLU A 50 -23.45 9.44 -49.34
C GLU A 50 -22.91 8.25 -48.52
N HIS A 51 -22.36 8.49 -47.32
CA HIS A 51 -21.85 7.41 -46.46
C HIS A 51 -22.95 6.41 -46.08
N ILE A 52 -24.13 6.89 -45.70
CA ILE A 52 -25.27 6.05 -45.32
C ILE A 52 -25.69 5.17 -46.50
N GLN A 53 -25.78 5.75 -47.71
CA GLN A 53 -26.19 5.02 -48.91
C GLN A 53 -25.13 4.01 -49.38
N GLN A 54 -23.85 4.39 -49.36
CA GLN A 54 -22.76 3.54 -49.85
C GLN A 54 -22.46 2.36 -48.91
N LYS A 55 -22.48 2.61 -47.59
CA LYS A 55 -22.11 1.59 -46.59
C LYS A 55 -23.29 0.84 -46.00
N GLY A 56 -24.53 1.27 -46.28
CA GLY A 56 -25.75 0.62 -45.78
C GLY A 56 -25.86 0.65 -44.25
N TRP A 57 -25.35 1.70 -43.61
CA TRP A 57 -25.32 1.81 -42.15
C TRP A 57 -26.71 1.94 -41.54
N ASP A 58 -26.95 1.20 -40.45
CA ASP A 58 -28.18 1.34 -39.66
C ASP A 58 -28.10 2.55 -38.71
N ILE A 59 -28.58 3.69 -39.23
CA ILE A 59 -28.62 4.96 -38.51
C ILE A 59 -29.65 5.02 -37.37
N SER A 60 -30.52 4.02 -37.21
CA SER A 60 -31.47 3.98 -36.09
C SER A 60 -30.77 3.92 -34.72
N THR A 61 -29.61 3.26 -34.68
CA THR A 61 -28.78 3.12 -33.48
C THR A 61 -28.25 4.48 -33.01
N ILE A 62 -27.71 5.29 -33.93
CA ILE A 62 -27.22 6.64 -33.64
C ILE A 62 -28.36 7.54 -33.15
N ARG A 63 -29.53 7.47 -33.81
CA ARG A 63 -30.70 8.26 -33.42
C ARG A 63 -31.14 7.97 -31.99
N HIS A 64 -31.19 6.69 -31.62
CA HIS A 64 -31.53 6.28 -30.26
C HIS A 64 -30.48 6.76 -29.27
N TYR A 65 -29.20 6.62 -29.60
CA TYR A 65 -28.08 7.07 -28.76
C TYR A 65 -28.12 8.58 -28.48
N LEU A 66 -28.42 9.38 -29.51
CA LEU A 66 -28.52 10.84 -29.41
C LEU A 66 -29.86 11.32 -28.85
N ASN A 67 -30.84 10.43 -28.70
CA ASN A 67 -32.19 10.75 -28.24
C ASN A 67 -32.83 11.88 -29.07
N VAL A 68 -32.75 11.76 -30.41
CA VAL A 68 -33.33 12.74 -31.35
C VAL A 68 -34.54 12.17 -32.07
N SER A 69 -35.56 12.99 -32.27
CA SER A 69 -36.70 12.69 -33.15
C SER A 69 -36.28 12.81 -34.62
N GLY A 70 -36.83 12.02 -35.55
CA GLY A 70 -36.55 12.19 -36.99
C GLY A 70 -35.32 11.43 -37.52
N GLU A 71 -34.62 12.00 -38.51
CA GLU A 71 -33.53 11.34 -39.26
C GLU A 71 -32.13 11.84 -38.88
N ALA A 72 -31.99 12.71 -37.88
CA ALA A 72 -30.72 13.32 -37.53
C ALA A 72 -29.73 12.30 -36.95
N VAL A 73 -28.49 12.31 -37.45
CA VAL A 73 -27.42 11.39 -37.04
C VAL A 73 -26.16 12.09 -36.54
N LEU A 74 -25.97 13.36 -36.90
CA LEU A 74 -24.78 14.10 -36.50
C LEU A 74 -25.15 15.40 -35.77
N PRO A 75 -24.76 15.56 -34.50
CA PRO A 75 -24.82 16.82 -33.78
C PRO A 75 -23.85 17.84 -34.39
N VAL A 76 -24.36 19.02 -34.76
CA VAL A 76 -23.55 20.14 -35.24
C VAL A 76 -23.73 21.31 -34.29
N SER A 77 -22.60 21.81 -33.80
CA SER A 77 -22.54 22.89 -32.80
C SER A 77 -22.71 24.26 -33.43
N LEU A 78 -23.48 25.14 -32.78
CA LEU A 78 -23.67 26.54 -33.19
C LEU A 78 -23.13 27.52 -32.14
N GLN A 79 -22.36 28.51 -32.59
CA GLN A 79 -21.84 29.62 -31.80
C GLN A 79 -22.87 30.76 -31.67
N LYS A 80 -22.46 31.86 -31.02
CA LYS A 80 -23.25 33.11 -30.98
C LYS A 80 -23.49 33.58 -32.42
N GLU A 81 -24.72 34.06 -32.69
CA GLU A 81 -25.12 34.59 -34.01
C GLU A 81 -25.43 33.52 -35.07
N GLU A 82 -25.75 32.29 -34.64
CA GLU A 82 -26.16 31.20 -35.55
C GLU A 82 -25.05 30.78 -36.53
N THR A 83 -23.77 31.03 -36.17
CA THR A 83 -22.59 30.58 -36.92
C THR A 83 -22.24 29.14 -36.56
N VAL A 84 -21.77 28.36 -37.54
CA VAL A 84 -21.43 26.96 -37.34
C VAL A 84 -20.06 26.86 -36.66
N TYR A 85 -19.97 26.04 -35.61
CA TYR A 85 -18.69 25.76 -34.97
C TYR A 85 -17.83 24.87 -35.89
N PRO A 86 -16.56 25.21 -36.12
CA PRO A 86 -15.74 24.58 -37.16
C PRO A 86 -15.30 23.13 -36.88
N HIS A 87 -15.48 22.63 -35.66
CA HIS A 87 -15.08 21.27 -35.28
C HIS A 87 -16.30 20.40 -34.96
N LEU A 88 -16.26 19.15 -35.42
CA LEU A 88 -17.29 18.17 -35.09
C LEU A 88 -17.14 17.69 -33.63
N LEU A 89 -18.25 17.29 -33.03
CA LEU A 89 -18.29 16.77 -31.66
C LEU A 89 -17.94 15.28 -31.65
N ARG A 90 -17.11 14.87 -30.69
CA ARG A 90 -16.87 13.46 -30.41
C ARG A 90 -18.06 12.82 -29.67
N PRO A 91 -18.46 11.59 -30.02
CA PRO A 91 -19.63 10.96 -29.43
C PRO A 91 -19.50 10.72 -27.92
N GLU A 92 -18.30 10.57 -27.37
CA GLU A 92 -18.01 10.34 -25.94
C GLU A 92 -18.65 11.40 -25.03
N MET A 93 -18.91 12.60 -25.55
CA MET A 93 -19.65 13.66 -24.87
C MET A 93 -21.04 13.21 -24.37
N PHE A 94 -21.69 12.32 -25.13
CA PHE A 94 -23.05 11.84 -24.90
C PHE A 94 -23.10 10.50 -24.17
N LEU A 95 -21.94 9.82 -24.02
CA LEU A 95 -21.84 8.49 -23.45
C LEU A 95 -21.98 8.52 -21.92
N TRP A 96 -22.98 7.82 -21.38
CA TRP A 96 -23.26 7.65 -19.93
C TRP A 96 -23.39 8.94 -19.11
N LYS A 97 -23.53 10.10 -19.77
CA LYS A 97 -23.68 11.41 -19.13
C LYS A 97 -25.02 12.03 -19.47
N SER A 98 -25.58 12.77 -18.52
CA SER A 98 -26.74 13.62 -18.76
C SER A 98 -26.25 15.05 -19.02
N LEU A 99 -26.67 15.63 -20.14
CA LEU A 99 -26.32 17.00 -20.49
C LEU A 99 -27.38 17.99 -19.97
N PRO A 100 -26.97 19.20 -19.54
CA PRO A 100 -27.89 20.20 -19.03
C PRO A 100 -28.78 20.73 -20.17
N GLY A 101 -30.11 20.70 -19.98
CA GLY A 101 -31.07 21.22 -20.97
C GLY A 101 -31.32 22.74 -20.89
N GLU A 102 -30.75 23.42 -19.91
CA GLU A 102 -30.92 24.88 -19.69
C GLU A 102 -29.74 25.71 -20.23
N HIS A 103 -28.63 25.06 -20.58
CA HIS A 103 -27.43 25.67 -21.14
C HIS A 103 -27.12 25.05 -22.50
N GLY A 104 -26.28 25.70 -23.29
CA GLY A 104 -25.70 25.08 -24.47
C GLY A 104 -24.75 23.95 -24.10
N LEU A 105 -24.37 23.16 -25.10
CA LEU A 105 -23.45 22.04 -24.94
C LEU A 105 -22.10 22.51 -24.34
N PRO A 106 -21.56 21.78 -23.33
CA PRO A 106 -20.25 22.08 -22.79
C PRO A 106 -19.14 21.74 -23.80
N LEU A 107 -18.40 22.76 -24.24
CA LEU A 107 -17.23 22.59 -25.11
C LEU A 107 -15.97 22.40 -24.27
N LYS A 108 -15.53 21.14 -24.14
CA LYS A 108 -14.17 20.81 -23.74
C LYS A 108 -13.42 20.32 -24.98
N GLU A 109 -12.15 20.69 -25.12
CA GLU A 109 -11.31 20.29 -26.25
C GLU A 109 -11.26 18.77 -26.42
N THR A 110 -11.29 18.01 -25.32
CA THR A 110 -11.33 16.54 -25.32
C THR A 110 -12.54 15.93 -26.03
N TYR A 111 -13.62 16.70 -26.24
CA TYR A 111 -14.83 16.26 -26.94
C TYR A 111 -14.94 16.81 -28.35
N LEU A 112 -13.85 17.33 -28.90
CA LEU A 112 -13.78 17.84 -30.26
C LEU A 112 -12.85 16.99 -31.11
N TYR A 113 -13.15 16.90 -32.41
CA TYR A 113 -12.17 16.47 -33.38
C TYR A 113 -11.27 17.65 -33.75
N ASP A 114 -9.96 17.40 -33.90
CA ASP A 114 -8.97 18.44 -34.12
C ASP A 114 -9.05 19.06 -35.53
N LYS A 115 -9.68 18.36 -36.49
CA LYS A 115 -9.83 18.82 -37.88
C LYS A 115 -10.92 19.90 -37.97
N ASP A 116 -10.57 21.08 -38.48
CA ASP A 116 -11.53 22.12 -38.87
C ASP A 116 -12.17 21.73 -40.21
N PHE A 117 -13.45 21.37 -40.20
CA PHE A 117 -14.12 20.86 -41.39
C PHE A 117 -14.45 21.93 -42.43
N THR A 118 -14.40 23.22 -42.06
CA THR A 118 -14.75 24.34 -42.95
C THR A 118 -13.71 24.55 -44.05
N HIS A 119 -12.48 24.08 -43.82
CA HIS A 119 -11.34 24.21 -44.74
C HIS A 119 -10.98 22.92 -45.49
N LEU A 120 -11.64 21.79 -45.21
CA LEU A 120 -11.33 20.52 -45.86
C LEU A 120 -11.74 20.52 -47.34
N SER A 121 -10.99 19.81 -48.18
CA SER A 121 -11.43 19.45 -49.54
C SER A 121 -12.61 18.47 -49.52
N ALA A 122 -13.27 18.23 -50.65
CA ALA A 122 -14.42 17.31 -50.73
C ALA A 122 -14.05 15.90 -50.25
N GLU A 123 -12.91 15.38 -50.71
CA GLU A 123 -12.37 14.06 -50.33
C GLU A 123 -11.99 14.01 -48.85
N GLN A 124 -11.26 15.01 -48.35
CA GLN A 124 -10.88 15.08 -46.94
C GLN A 124 -12.09 15.17 -46.00
N LEU A 125 -13.14 15.88 -46.40
CA LEU A 125 -14.39 15.94 -45.65
C LEU A 125 -15.10 14.58 -45.67
N HIS A 126 -15.13 13.92 -46.82
CA HIS A 126 -15.71 12.59 -46.96
C HIS A 126 -15.04 11.60 -46.00
N ASP A 127 -13.71 11.52 -46.01
CA ASP A 127 -12.96 10.63 -45.10
C ASP A 127 -13.21 10.99 -43.63
N HIS A 128 -13.13 12.28 -43.29
CA HIS A 128 -13.34 12.74 -41.91
C HIS A 128 -14.75 12.42 -41.40
N VAL A 129 -15.80 12.72 -42.18
CA VAL A 129 -17.18 12.40 -41.80
C VAL A 129 -17.37 10.89 -41.68
N GLY A 130 -16.71 10.10 -42.54
CA GLY A 130 -16.69 8.64 -42.45
C GLY A 130 -16.13 8.14 -41.12
N GLU A 131 -14.98 8.67 -40.68
CA GLU A 131 -14.39 8.40 -39.36
C GLU A 131 -15.37 8.76 -38.22
N VAL A 132 -15.93 9.97 -38.26
CA VAL A 132 -16.85 10.45 -37.21
C VAL A 132 -18.09 9.57 -37.11
N LEU A 133 -18.74 9.24 -38.24
CA LEU A 133 -19.94 8.41 -38.22
C LEU A 133 -19.65 6.98 -37.72
N GLN A 134 -18.47 6.44 -37.99
CA GLN A 134 -18.04 5.14 -37.46
C GLN A 134 -17.87 5.19 -35.93
N ASP A 135 -17.29 6.26 -35.39
CA ASP A 135 -17.21 6.48 -33.95
C ASP A 135 -18.60 6.57 -33.30
N TYR A 136 -19.54 7.30 -33.93
CA TYR A 136 -20.91 7.42 -33.45
C TYR A 136 -21.66 6.08 -33.46
N LEU A 137 -21.50 5.27 -34.51
CA LEU A 137 -22.07 3.92 -34.59
C LEU A 137 -21.51 3.03 -33.48
N PHE A 138 -20.19 3.04 -33.29
CA PHE A 138 -19.54 2.23 -32.26
C PHE A 138 -20.00 2.64 -30.86
N LEU A 139 -20.01 3.94 -30.53
CA LEU A 139 -20.46 4.37 -29.21
C LEU A 139 -21.95 4.23 -28.99
N ALA A 140 -22.77 4.28 -30.05
CA ALA A 140 -24.18 3.94 -29.95
C ALA A 140 -24.36 2.48 -29.48
N ASP A 141 -23.56 1.55 -30.00
CA ASP A 141 -23.57 0.16 -29.54
C ASP A 141 -23.06 0.02 -28.10
N ILE A 142 -21.97 0.70 -27.75
CA ILE A 142 -21.44 0.73 -26.37
C ILE A 142 -22.47 1.28 -25.38
N SER A 143 -23.23 2.30 -25.76
CA SER A 143 -24.21 2.98 -24.89
C SER A 143 -25.35 2.08 -24.40
N ARG A 144 -25.59 0.94 -25.07
CA ARG A 144 -26.64 -0.02 -24.69
C ARG A 144 -26.41 -0.66 -23.33
N GLN A 145 -25.18 -0.62 -22.81
CA GLN A 145 -24.83 -1.10 -21.48
C GLN A 145 -24.25 0.06 -20.64
N THR A 146 -24.36 -0.07 -19.32
CA THR A 146 -23.76 0.93 -18.42
C THR A 146 -22.24 0.80 -18.38
N ARG A 147 -21.57 1.86 -17.92
CA ARG A 147 -20.12 1.86 -17.73
C ARG A 147 -19.66 0.70 -16.83
N GLU A 148 -20.38 0.46 -15.74
CA GLU A 148 -20.06 -0.59 -14.77
C GLU A 148 -20.21 -1.99 -15.38
N ALA A 149 -21.22 -2.19 -16.23
CA ALA A 149 -21.41 -3.46 -16.94
C ALA A 149 -20.24 -3.75 -17.89
N TRP A 150 -19.76 -2.73 -18.61
CA TRP A 150 -18.58 -2.84 -19.47
C TRP A 150 -17.31 -3.13 -18.68
N LEU A 151 -17.06 -2.41 -17.58
CA LEU A 151 -15.91 -2.68 -16.71
C LEU A 151 -15.93 -4.11 -16.16
N LYS A 152 -17.11 -4.61 -15.78
CA LYS A 152 -17.28 -5.99 -15.32
C LYS A 152 -16.94 -7.00 -16.43
N LYS A 153 -17.43 -6.79 -17.65
CA LYS A 153 -17.09 -7.63 -18.80
C LYS A 153 -15.58 -7.66 -19.09
N MET A 154 -14.95 -6.49 -19.09
CA MET A 154 -13.50 -6.39 -19.30
C MET A 154 -12.72 -7.14 -18.22
N ALA A 155 -13.14 -7.03 -16.95
CA ALA A 155 -12.54 -7.77 -15.85
C ALA A 155 -12.72 -9.29 -15.99
N GLU A 156 -13.92 -9.75 -16.38
CA GLU A 156 -14.18 -11.17 -16.65
C GLU A 156 -13.32 -11.69 -17.80
N ALA A 157 -13.19 -10.94 -18.89
CA ALA A 157 -12.34 -11.29 -20.02
C ALA A 157 -10.84 -11.29 -19.65
N PHE A 158 -10.41 -10.36 -18.78
CA PHE A 158 -9.07 -10.34 -18.20
C PHE A 158 -8.76 -11.65 -17.44
N HIS A 159 -9.64 -12.08 -16.52
CA HIS A 159 -9.45 -13.32 -15.76
C HIS A 159 -9.54 -14.59 -16.61
N LYS A 160 -10.21 -14.53 -17.77
CA LYS A 160 -10.23 -15.61 -18.76
C LYS A 160 -8.97 -15.65 -19.63
N HIS A 161 -8.14 -14.60 -19.64
CA HIS A 161 -6.96 -14.55 -20.49
C HIS A 161 -5.96 -15.66 -20.08
N PRO A 162 -5.40 -16.45 -21.03
CA PRO A 162 -4.58 -17.62 -20.70
C PRO A 162 -3.36 -17.30 -19.82
N LEU A 163 -2.72 -16.14 -20.03
CA LEU A 163 -1.61 -15.69 -19.17
C LEU A 163 -2.05 -15.47 -17.71
N ILE A 164 -3.25 -14.91 -17.50
CA ILE A 164 -3.76 -14.61 -16.15
C ILE A 164 -4.11 -15.91 -15.43
N GLN A 165 -4.74 -16.86 -16.15
CA GLN A 165 -4.97 -18.21 -15.64
C GLN A 165 -3.66 -18.91 -15.24
N LEU A 166 -2.62 -18.79 -16.06
CA LEU A 166 -1.29 -19.32 -15.75
C LEU A 166 -0.67 -18.64 -14.51
N ILE A 167 -0.82 -17.32 -14.35
CA ILE A 167 -0.36 -16.60 -13.16
C ILE A 167 -1.04 -17.16 -11.90
N HIS A 168 -2.36 -17.35 -11.94
CA HIS A 168 -3.09 -17.92 -10.80
C HIS A 168 -2.68 -19.36 -10.51
N GLU A 169 -2.52 -20.20 -11.55
CA GLU A 169 -2.09 -21.59 -11.40
C GLU A 169 -0.68 -21.68 -10.78
N LYS A 170 0.24 -20.82 -11.22
CA LYS A 170 1.65 -20.81 -10.79
C LYS A 170 1.93 -19.85 -9.64
N ARG A 171 0.91 -19.28 -8.99
CA ARG A 171 1.08 -18.22 -7.98
C ARG A 171 2.07 -18.60 -6.88
N GLU A 172 1.94 -19.80 -6.31
CA GLU A 172 2.84 -20.27 -5.25
C GLU A 172 4.31 -20.32 -5.72
N VAL A 173 4.54 -20.73 -6.97
CA VAL A 173 5.89 -20.81 -7.55
C VAL A 173 6.43 -19.41 -7.84
N ILE A 174 5.61 -18.52 -8.43
CA ILE A 174 5.96 -17.12 -8.72
C ILE A 174 6.38 -16.41 -7.42
N ASP A 175 5.56 -16.49 -6.38
CA ASP A 175 5.81 -15.87 -5.09
C ASP A 175 7.06 -16.46 -4.42
N ALA A 176 7.27 -17.79 -4.54
CA ALA A 176 8.47 -18.45 -4.03
C ALA A 176 9.74 -18.02 -4.77
N VAL A 177 9.68 -17.81 -6.10
CA VAL A 177 10.81 -17.28 -6.88
C VAL A 177 11.14 -15.85 -6.44
N GLU A 178 10.15 -14.97 -6.28
CA GLU A 178 10.39 -13.60 -5.80
C GLU A 178 11.01 -13.58 -4.40
N THR A 179 10.43 -14.35 -3.48
CA THR A 179 10.89 -14.45 -2.10
C THR A 179 12.32 -14.98 -2.05
N MET A 180 12.61 -16.06 -2.78
CA MET A 180 13.96 -16.63 -2.81
C MET A 180 14.97 -15.70 -3.46
N ASN A 181 14.60 -14.97 -4.51
CA ASN A 181 15.51 -14.03 -5.19
C ASN A 181 16.07 -12.98 -4.22
N GLN A 182 15.26 -12.56 -3.24
CA GLN A 182 15.61 -11.60 -2.20
C GLN A 182 16.16 -12.24 -0.92
N SER A 183 16.04 -13.56 -0.76
CA SER A 183 16.42 -14.26 0.47
C SER A 183 17.93 -14.26 0.74
N ALA A 184 18.28 -14.06 2.01
CA ALA A 184 19.66 -14.18 2.49
C ALA A 184 20.21 -15.61 2.37
N LEU A 185 19.34 -16.63 2.33
CA LEU A 185 19.74 -18.03 2.16
C LEU A 185 20.55 -18.28 0.89
N LEU A 186 20.33 -17.49 -0.16
CA LEU A 186 21.08 -17.61 -1.41
C LEU A 186 22.59 -17.41 -1.21
N SER A 187 23.00 -16.63 -0.21
CA SER A 187 24.42 -16.38 0.10
C SER A 187 25.12 -17.56 0.77
N VAL A 188 24.36 -18.53 1.30
CA VAL A 188 24.87 -19.70 2.02
C VAL A 188 25.05 -20.90 1.08
N LEU A 189 24.45 -20.85 -0.13
CA LEU A 189 24.56 -21.91 -1.12
C LEU A 189 25.97 -21.99 -1.71
N LYS A 190 26.46 -23.22 -1.91
CA LYS A 190 27.85 -23.55 -2.23
C LYS A 190 28.36 -23.05 -3.60
N TYR A 191 27.46 -22.83 -4.56
CA TYR A 191 27.80 -22.50 -5.95
C TYR A 191 27.29 -21.09 -6.34
N PRO A 192 28.06 -20.03 -6.04
CA PRO A 192 27.62 -18.65 -6.28
C PRO A 192 27.41 -18.33 -7.77
N GLU A 193 28.13 -18.99 -8.68
CA GLU A 193 27.96 -18.82 -10.12
C GLU A 193 26.60 -19.33 -10.60
N ASP A 194 26.18 -20.52 -10.14
CA ASP A 194 24.86 -21.09 -10.47
C ASP A 194 23.73 -20.22 -9.93
N ILE A 195 23.90 -19.67 -8.71
CA ILE A 195 22.94 -18.74 -8.11
C ILE A 195 22.89 -17.42 -8.89
N SER A 196 24.04 -16.86 -9.26
CA SER A 196 24.09 -15.63 -10.06
C SER A 196 23.41 -15.83 -11.42
N TYR A 197 23.67 -16.97 -12.07
CA TYR A 197 23.04 -17.33 -13.33
C TYR A 197 21.52 -17.50 -13.17
N TRP A 198 21.08 -18.18 -12.10
CA TRP A 198 19.67 -18.33 -11.78
C TRP A 198 18.99 -16.98 -11.57
N ARG A 199 19.56 -16.08 -10.76
CA ARG A 199 19.05 -14.72 -10.51
C ARG A 199 18.91 -13.90 -11.79
N HIS A 200 19.94 -13.90 -12.63
CA HIS A 200 19.90 -13.20 -13.92
C HIS A 200 18.76 -13.73 -14.81
N ARG A 201 18.52 -15.05 -14.80
CA ARG A 201 17.39 -15.63 -15.56
C ARG A 201 16.04 -15.30 -14.93
N VAL A 202 15.93 -15.22 -13.60
CA VAL A 202 14.69 -14.84 -12.91
C VAL A 202 14.19 -13.50 -13.41
N GLU A 203 15.05 -12.50 -13.59
CA GLU A 203 14.64 -11.18 -14.13
C GLU A 203 13.92 -11.28 -15.49
N ILE A 204 14.42 -12.15 -16.37
CA ILE A 204 13.85 -12.36 -17.71
C ILE A 204 12.57 -13.20 -17.64
N VAL A 205 12.56 -14.24 -16.82
CA VAL A 205 11.44 -15.18 -16.72
C VAL A 205 10.25 -14.57 -15.98
N MET A 206 10.49 -13.71 -14.98
CA MET A 206 9.45 -13.09 -14.17
C MET A 206 8.75 -11.92 -14.87
N ARG A 207 9.31 -11.37 -15.96
CA ARG A 207 8.75 -10.21 -16.67
C ARG A 207 7.25 -10.34 -17.01
N PRO A 208 6.74 -11.45 -17.61
CA PRO A 208 5.30 -11.58 -17.90
C PRO A 208 4.42 -11.58 -16.65
N TYR A 209 4.96 -12.06 -15.53
CA TYR A 209 4.26 -12.20 -14.25
C TYR A 209 4.25 -10.89 -13.47
N ARG A 210 5.37 -10.13 -13.51
CA ARG A 210 5.53 -8.79 -12.91
C ARG A 210 4.82 -7.68 -13.69
N PHE A 211 4.52 -7.91 -14.97
CA PHE A 211 3.83 -6.94 -15.81
C PHE A 211 2.38 -6.69 -15.35
N MET A 212 1.76 -7.68 -14.71
CA MET A 212 0.38 -7.57 -14.24
C MET A 212 0.35 -6.95 -12.84
N PRO A 213 -0.42 -5.86 -12.62
CA PRO A 213 -0.57 -5.26 -11.30
C PRO A 213 -1.20 -6.23 -10.30
N GLU A 214 -0.71 -6.24 -9.06
CA GLU A 214 -1.18 -7.16 -8.04
C GLU A 214 -2.67 -6.93 -7.70
N GLU A 215 -3.14 -5.68 -7.66
CA GLU A 215 -4.54 -5.37 -7.36
C GLU A 215 -5.52 -5.85 -8.44
N TRP A 216 -5.04 -6.13 -9.65
CA TRP A 216 -5.85 -6.76 -10.71
C TRP A 216 -5.88 -8.28 -10.57
N LEU A 217 -4.84 -8.87 -10.00
CA LEU A 217 -4.74 -10.29 -9.69
C LEU A 217 -5.43 -10.64 -8.36
N GLU A 218 -5.74 -9.65 -7.52
CA GLU A 218 -6.49 -9.83 -6.28
C GLU A 218 -7.96 -10.23 -6.58
N GLY A 219 -8.27 -11.51 -6.42
CA GLY A 219 -9.61 -12.08 -6.62
C GLY A 219 -9.75 -12.86 -7.94
N GLN A 220 -10.94 -13.40 -8.19
CA GLN A 220 -11.24 -14.25 -9.36
C GLN A 220 -12.18 -13.59 -10.39
N SER A 221 -12.72 -12.41 -10.06
CA SER A 221 -13.77 -11.75 -10.85
C SER A 221 -13.84 -10.26 -10.49
N GLY A 222 -12.74 -9.55 -10.70
CA GLY A 222 -12.63 -8.14 -10.39
C GLY A 222 -11.52 -7.44 -11.17
N SER A 223 -11.57 -6.12 -11.17
CA SER A 223 -10.39 -5.29 -11.49
C SER A 223 -10.00 -4.56 -10.21
N CYS A 224 -8.85 -3.86 -10.20
CA CYS A 224 -8.47 -2.99 -9.08
C CYS A 224 -9.62 -2.04 -8.68
N SER A 225 -9.58 -1.41 -7.50
CA SER A 225 -10.68 -0.53 -7.04
C SER A 225 -10.63 0.91 -7.59
N HIS A 226 -9.53 1.29 -8.24
CA HIS A 226 -9.24 2.66 -8.69
C HIS A 226 -10.21 3.20 -9.76
N GLU A 227 -10.18 4.49 -10.08
CA GLU A 227 -10.96 5.01 -11.23
C GLU A 227 -10.30 4.60 -12.56
N LYS A 228 -11.12 4.31 -13.58
CA LYS A 228 -10.67 3.83 -14.90
C LYS A 228 -11.06 4.82 -15.97
N GLU A 229 -10.12 5.14 -16.83
CA GLU A 229 -10.37 5.88 -18.06
C GLU A 229 -10.65 4.89 -19.19
N LEU A 230 -11.71 5.16 -19.97
CA LEU A 230 -12.07 4.34 -21.12
C LEU A 230 -11.86 5.16 -22.38
N HIS A 231 -11.00 4.66 -23.27
CA HIS A 231 -10.76 5.21 -24.60
C HIS A 231 -11.31 4.25 -25.65
N PHE A 232 -12.01 4.78 -26.65
CA PHE A 232 -12.74 3.98 -27.62
C PHE A 232 -12.07 4.08 -28.99
N HIS A 233 -11.83 2.94 -29.62
CA HIS A 233 -11.20 2.84 -30.93
C HIS A 233 -12.16 2.12 -31.88
N SER A 234 -12.96 2.87 -32.63
CA SER A 234 -14.04 2.32 -33.46
C SER A 234 -13.55 1.53 -34.68
N GLN A 235 -12.35 1.83 -35.20
CA GLN A 235 -11.75 1.14 -36.34
C GLN A 235 -11.49 -0.33 -36.01
N ASP A 236 -10.91 -0.58 -34.84
CA ASP A 236 -10.60 -1.92 -34.34
C ASP A 236 -11.72 -2.50 -33.46
N ARG A 237 -12.78 -1.71 -33.19
CA ARG A 237 -13.85 -2.01 -32.25
C ARG A 237 -13.31 -2.44 -30.86
N THR A 238 -12.31 -1.70 -30.39
CA THR A 238 -11.65 -1.94 -29.10
C THR A 238 -11.89 -0.82 -28.09
N ILE A 239 -11.83 -1.17 -26.81
CA ILE A 239 -11.87 -0.24 -25.67
C ILE A 239 -10.55 -0.38 -24.91
N CYS A 240 -9.71 0.67 -24.83
CA CYS A 240 -8.62 0.69 -23.84
C CYS A 240 -9.19 1.12 -22.50
N CYS A 241 -9.05 0.25 -21.52
CA CYS A 241 -9.30 0.52 -20.12
C CYS A 241 -7.97 0.83 -19.45
N TYR A 242 -7.76 2.10 -19.11
CA TYR A 242 -6.55 2.59 -18.46
C TYR A 242 -6.82 2.88 -16.98
N CYS A 243 -5.89 2.47 -16.12
CA CYS A 243 -5.86 2.82 -14.71
C CYS A 243 -4.57 3.62 -14.44
N GLU A 244 -4.71 4.90 -14.10
CA GLU A 244 -3.57 5.78 -13.82
C GLU A 244 -2.77 5.31 -12.60
N ILE A 245 -3.45 4.85 -11.54
CA ILE A 245 -2.80 4.44 -10.28
C ILE A 245 -1.99 3.15 -10.46
N CYS A 246 -2.50 2.19 -11.24
CA CYS A 246 -1.78 0.94 -11.52
C CYS A 246 -0.81 1.06 -12.71
N ASP A 247 -0.82 2.20 -13.42
CA ASP A 247 -0.16 2.41 -14.71
C ASP A 247 -0.34 1.25 -15.71
N PHE A 248 -1.60 0.85 -15.91
CA PHE A 248 -1.94 -0.35 -16.68
C PHE A 248 -3.06 -0.07 -17.69
N CYS A 249 -2.85 -0.41 -18.97
CA CYS A 249 -3.90 -0.43 -19.99
C CYS A 249 -4.20 -1.87 -20.45
N LEU A 250 -5.50 -2.15 -20.52
CA LEU A 250 -6.10 -3.35 -21.07
C LEU A 250 -6.88 -2.97 -22.33
N TYR A 251 -6.62 -3.63 -23.46
CA TYR A 251 -7.40 -3.43 -24.68
C TYR A 251 -8.42 -4.56 -24.82
N TYR A 252 -9.70 -4.22 -24.72
CA TYR A 252 -10.81 -5.17 -24.85
C TYR A 252 -11.41 -5.10 -26.26
N ASN A 253 -11.48 -6.24 -26.95
CA ASN A 253 -12.17 -6.38 -28.23
C ASN A 253 -13.65 -6.69 -27.98
N VAL A 254 -14.53 -5.82 -28.50
CA VAL A 254 -15.96 -5.86 -28.23
C VAL A 254 -16.67 -7.03 -28.93
N ASP A 255 -16.18 -7.43 -30.10
CA ASP A 255 -16.83 -8.45 -30.91
C ASP A 255 -16.43 -9.86 -30.46
N ASP A 256 -15.15 -10.05 -30.10
CA ASP A 256 -14.59 -11.36 -29.72
C ASP A 256 -14.67 -11.65 -28.22
N ASP A 257 -15.03 -10.67 -27.39
CA ASP A 257 -15.00 -10.76 -25.91
C ASP A 257 -13.62 -11.20 -25.36
N THR A 258 -12.56 -10.70 -26.00
CA THR A 258 -11.17 -11.00 -25.63
C THR A 258 -10.41 -9.75 -25.23
N VAL A 259 -9.33 -9.94 -24.49
CA VAL A 259 -8.43 -8.86 -24.11
C VAL A 259 -7.03 -9.08 -24.67
N ARG A 260 -6.35 -7.98 -24.94
CA ARG A 260 -4.92 -7.94 -25.24
C ARG A 260 -4.23 -6.89 -24.36
N PHE A 261 -2.94 -7.09 -24.13
CA PHE A 261 -2.11 -6.17 -23.37
C PHE A 261 -1.25 -5.33 -24.32
N SER A 262 -0.56 -4.32 -23.80
CA SER A 262 0.40 -3.53 -24.60
C SER A 262 1.64 -4.34 -25.00
N GLU A 263 2.00 -5.35 -24.21
CA GLU A 263 3.06 -6.31 -24.51
C GLU A 263 2.47 -7.71 -24.74
N ASP A 264 2.83 -8.33 -25.87
CA ASP A 264 2.42 -9.70 -26.18
C ASP A 264 3.38 -10.71 -25.54
N PHE A 265 2.82 -11.57 -24.69
CA PHE A 265 3.57 -12.64 -24.05
C PHE A 265 3.17 -14.01 -24.59
N ASP A 266 4.17 -14.79 -25.02
CA ASP A 266 3.98 -16.20 -25.37
C ASP A 266 3.77 -17.03 -24.09
N VAL A 267 2.52 -17.44 -23.86
CA VAL A 267 2.08 -18.16 -22.66
C VAL A 267 2.77 -19.52 -22.52
N ALA A 268 2.91 -20.28 -23.62
CA ALA A 268 3.55 -21.58 -23.61
C ALA A 268 5.05 -21.45 -23.26
N ARG A 269 5.69 -20.40 -23.78
CA ARG A 269 7.08 -20.08 -23.44
C ARG A 269 7.23 -19.61 -21.99
N ALA A 270 6.30 -18.81 -21.48
CA ALA A 270 6.29 -18.35 -20.09
C ALA A 270 6.19 -19.55 -19.12
N GLU A 271 5.21 -20.43 -19.34
CA GLU A 271 5.02 -21.66 -18.56
C GLU A 271 6.28 -22.52 -18.55
N LYS A 272 6.83 -22.83 -19.73
CA LYS A 272 8.05 -23.65 -19.85
C LYS A 272 9.23 -23.01 -19.12
N ARG A 273 9.37 -21.68 -19.21
CA ARG A 273 10.44 -20.94 -18.55
C ARG A 273 10.30 -20.98 -17.03
N MET A 274 9.09 -20.81 -16.51
CA MET A 274 8.80 -20.91 -15.07
C MET A 274 9.17 -22.30 -14.54
N GLY A 275 8.71 -23.37 -15.20
CA GLY A 275 9.07 -24.73 -14.80
C GLY A 275 10.58 -25.01 -14.91
N THR A 276 11.27 -24.38 -15.86
CA THR A 276 12.74 -24.47 -15.95
C THR A 276 13.43 -23.78 -14.77
N ILE A 277 12.97 -22.59 -14.36
CA ILE A 277 13.52 -21.83 -13.23
C ILE A 277 13.32 -22.57 -11.92
N GLU A 278 12.14 -23.12 -11.69
CA GLU A 278 11.86 -23.96 -10.53
C GLU A 278 12.78 -25.18 -10.48
N ARG A 279 12.86 -25.94 -11.58
CA ARG A 279 13.72 -27.12 -11.65
C ARG A 279 15.19 -26.77 -11.39
N GLN A 280 15.69 -25.70 -12.01
CA GLN A 280 17.07 -25.26 -11.80
C GLN A 280 17.35 -24.88 -10.35
N PHE A 281 16.43 -24.17 -9.70
CA PHE A 281 16.59 -23.87 -8.28
C PHE A 281 16.65 -25.15 -7.44
N ASN A 282 15.74 -26.09 -7.70
CA ASN A 282 15.69 -27.36 -6.99
C ASN A 282 16.98 -28.18 -7.17
N GLU A 283 17.52 -28.27 -8.40
CA GLU A 283 18.80 -28.91 -8.70
C GLU A 283 19.95 -28.27 -7.91
N ILE A 284 20.00 -26.94 -7.82
CA ILE A 284 21.01 -26.24 -7.02
C ILE A 284 20.83 -26.56 -5.53
N ALA A 285 19.59 -26.51 -5.01
CA ALA A 285 19.30 -26.79 -3.61
C ALA A 285 19.65 -28.24 -3.22
N GLU A 286 19.37 -29.22 -4.08
CA GLU A 286 19.69 -30.64 -3.87
C GLU A 286 21.20 -30.88 -3.70
N GLN A 287 22.03 -30.14 -4.41
CA GLN A 287 23.49 -30.21 -4.26
C GLN A 287 23.99 -29.62 -2.93
N ASN A 288 23.13 -28.93 -2.17
CA ASN A 288 23.44 -28.28 -0.90
C ASN A 288 22.93 -29.07 0.31
N THR A 289 23.07 -30.40 0.30
CA THR A 289 22.57 -31.33 1.34
C THR A 289 22.88 -30.88 2.77
N LYS A 290 24.10 -30.41 3.03
CA LYS A 290 24.52 -29.91 4.35
C LYS A 290 23.62 -28.77 4.85
N LEU A 291 23.30 -27.79 3.99
CA LEU A 291 22.44 -26.67 4.39
C LEU A 291 21.02 -27.17 4.72
N LEU A 292 20.49 -28.10 3.92
CA LEU A 292 19.17 -28.67 4.13
C LEU A 292 19.10 -29.44 5.47
N GLU A 293 20.14 -30.21 5.78
CA GLU A 293 20.28 -30.89 7.08
C GLU A 293 20.38 -29.90 8.24
N GLN A 294 21.15 -28.81 8.07
CA GLN A 294 21.26 -27.78 9.10
C GLN A 294 19.93 -27.06 9.36
N LEU A 295 19.12 -26.82 8.32
CA LEU A 295 17.77 -26.27 8.46
C LEU A 295 16.84 -27.23 9.22
N ASP A 296 16.88 -28.53 8.89
CA ASP A 296 16.11 -29.54 9.61
C ASP A 296 16.54 -29.62 11.10
N GLN A 297 17.86 -29.56 11.37
CA GLN A 297 18.41 -29.51 12.74
C GLN A 297 17.96 -28.26 13.51
N LEU A 298 17.98 -27.07 12.89
CA LEU A 298 17.50 -25.82 13.49
C LEU A 298 16.01 -25.90 13.82
N ARG A 299 15.20 -26.47 12.92
CA ARG A 299 13.76 -26.70 13.17
C ARG A 299 13.55 -27.60 14.37
N ASP A 300 14.29 -28.71 14.46
CA ASP A 300 14.19 -29.64 15.58
C ASP A 300 14.64 -29.02 16.90
N LEU A 301 15.67 -28.19 16.89
CA LEU A 301 16.09 -27.39 18.05
C LEU A 301 15.01 -26.41 18.48
N LYS A 302 14.45 -25.63 17.55
CA LYS A 302 13.35 -24.70 17.85
C LYS A 302 12.15 -25.44 18.45
N LYS A 303 11.80 -26.61 17.91
CA LYS A 303 10.73 -27.45 18.44
C LYS A 303 11.01 -27.91 19.87
N LYS A 304 12.24 -28.29 20.20
CA LYS A 304 12.62 -28.65 21.59
C LYS A 304 12.48 -27.45 22.52
N LEU A 305 12.97 -26.27 22.12
CA LEU A 305 12.88 -25.04 22.92
C LEU A 305 11.45 -24.57 23.12
N SER A 306 10.56 -24.79 22.15
CA SER A 306 9.14 -24.40 22.28
C SER A 306 8.41 -25.03 23.47
N SER A 307 8.89 -26.17 23.98
CA SER A 307 8.32 -26.82 25.17
C SER A 307 8.61 -26.08 26.47
N VAL A 308 9.63 -25.22 26.48
CA VAL A 308 10.10 -24.43 27.63
C VAL A 308 10.14 -22.94 27.33
N SER A 309 9.45 -22.50 26.26
CA SER A 309 9.51 -21.11 25.78
C SER A 309 9.09 -20.13 26.87
N LYS A 310 8.05 -20.46 27.65
CA LYS A 310 7.56 -19.60 28.73
C LYS A 310 8.65 -19.26 29.76
N THR A 311 9.39 -20.26 30.23
CA THR A 311 10.46 -20.07 31.21
C THR A 311 11.65 -19.31 30.62
N LEU A 312 11.91 -19.49 29.32
CA LEU A 312 12.96 -18.75 28.61
C LEU A 312 12.56 -17.29 28.32
N ASP A 313 11.29 -17.03 28.02
CA ASP A 313 10.74 -15.68 27.89
C ASP A 313 10.84 -14.96 29.24
N GLU A 314 10.43 -15.61 30.33
CA GLU A 314 10.60 -15.12 31.70
C GLU A 314 12.09 -14.84 32.03
N SER A 315 13.00 -15.73 31.62
CA SER A 315 14.44 -15.52 31.80
C SER A 315 14.96 -14.30 31.01
N LEU A 316 14.47 -14.07 29.79
CA LEU A 316 14.82 -12.88 29.01
C LEU A 316 14.28 -11.60 29.65
N GLU A 317 13.07 -11.64 30.21
CA GLU A 317 12.50 -10.52 30.97
C GLU A 317 13.35 -10.19 32.21
N VAL A 318 13.77 -11.21 32.97
CA VAL A 318 14.66 -11.03 34.12
C VAL A 318 16.01 -10.44 33.70
N VAL A 319 16.60 -10.90 32.58
CA VAL A 319 17.83 -10.29 32.05
C VAL A 319 17.61 -8.81 31.73
N GLN A 320 16.51 -8.45 31.06
CA GLN A 320 16.20 -7.04 30.78
C GLN A 320 16.05 -6.22 32.05
N LEU A 321 15.48 -6.78 33.11
CA LEU A 321 15.43 -6.10 34.42
C LEU A 321 16.83 -5.91 35.00
N ILE A 322 17.68 -6.95 35.02
CA ILE A 322 19.07 -6.85 35.49
C ILE A 322 19.84 -5.77 34.72
N GLU A 323 19.72 -5.75 33.39
CA GLU A 323 20.35 -4.73 32.53
C GLU A 323 19.92 -3.31 32.90
N ARG A 324 18.64 -3.13 33.25
CA ARG A 324 18.11 -1.83 33.68
C ARG A 324 18.65 -1.42 35.05
N TYR A 325 18.69 -2.33 36.03
CA TYR A 325 19.24 -2.02 37.35
C TYR A 325 20.75 -1.70 37.26
N GLN A 326 21.52 -2.45 36.46
CA GLN A 326 22.97 -2.24 36.29
C GLN A 326 23.32 -1.11 35.30
N GLN A 327 22.36 -0.66 34.50
CA GLN A 327 22.57 0.27 33.37
C GLN A 327 23.66 -0.22 32.40
N ALA A 328 23.78 -1.53 32.23
CA ALA A 328 24.78 -2.19 31.40
C ALA A 328 24.18 -3.43 30.73
N PRO A 329 24.49 -3.70 29.44
CA PRO A 329 24.00 -4.89 28.76
C PRO A 329 24.62 -6.15 29.35
N VAL A 330 23.81 -7.19 29.52
CA VAL A 330 24.23 -8.51 29.96
C VAL A 330 24.69 -9.29 28.74
N ASP A 331 25.87 -9.90 28.84
CA ASP A 331 26.38 -10.75 27.79
C ASP A 331 25.64 -12.10 27.77
N LEU A 332 24.62 -12.21 26.93
CA LEU A 332 23.83 -13.44 26.76
C LEU A 332 24.68 -14.66 26.38
N THR A 333 25.88 -14.48 25.84
CA THR A 333 26.74 -15.63 25.49
C THR A 333 27.21 -16.42 26.72
N GLN A 334 27.12 -15.83 27.92
CA GLN A 334 27.34 -16.51 29.21
C GLN A 334 26.22 -17.50 29.55
N TYR A 335 25.05 -17.36 28.92
CA TYR A 335 23.86 -18.21 29.09
C TYR A 335 23.50 -18.87 27.76
N PRO A 336 24.19 -19.96 27.33
CA PRO A 336 24.11 -20.47 25.96
C PRO A 336 22.71 -20.89 25.50
N ILE A 337 21.87 -21.40 26.41
CA ILE A 337 20.48 -21.79 26.07
C ILE A 337 19.62 -20.55 25.81
N LEU A 338 19.84 -19.48 26.57
CA LEU A 338 19.10 -18.24 26.46
C LEU A 338 19.51 -17.46 25.20
N ASP A 339 20.82 -17.37 24.90
CA ASP A 339 21.32 -16.79 23.64
C ASP A 339 20.76 -17.52 22.42
N MET A 340 20.80 -18.86 22.44
CA MET A 340 20.22 -19.68 21.38
C MET A 340 18.71 -19.42 21.22
N TYR A 341 17.96 -19.38 22.32
CA TYR A 341 16.52 -19.10 22.27
C TYR A 341 16.23 -17.71 21.72
N ASN A 342 16.94 -16.69 22.19
CA ASN A 342 16.78 -15.32 21.72
C ASN A 342 17.01 -15.18 20.20
N LYS A 343 17.97 -15.94 19.65
CA LYS A 343 18.25 -15.98 18.20
C LYS A 343 17.28 -16.85 17.40
N LEU A 344 16.57 -17.79 18.01
CA LEU A 344 15.69 -18.75 17.33
C LEU A 344 14.19 -18.46 17.46
N LYS A 345 13.79 -17.66 18.46
CA LYS A 345 12.36 -17.42 18.77
C LYS A 345 11.59 -16.87 17.55
N ASP A 346 12.21 -15.96 16.80
CA ASP A 346 11.61 -15.28 15.65
C ASP A 346 11.87 -16.01 14.31
N VAL A 347 12.82 -16.95 14.28
CA VAL A 347 13.19 -17.70 13.06
C VAL A 347 12.09 -18.67 12.62
N ARG A 348 11.62 -18.57 11.38
CA ARG A 348 10.60 -19.47 10.84
C ARG A 348 11.22 -20.50 9.88
N ILE A 349 11.06 -21.79 10.20
CA ILE A 349 11.48 -22.89 9.31
C ILE A 349 10.30 -23.85 9.13
N PRO A 350 9.64 -23.85 7.96
CA PRO A 350 8.48 -24.71 7.72
C PRO A 350 8.88 -26.18 7.58
N SER A 351 7.87 -27.06 7.68
CA SER A 351 8.02 -28.47 7.34
C SER A 351 8.45 -28.64 5.89
N ARG A 352 9.28 -29.66 5.63
CA ARG A 352 9.85 -29.93 4.32
C ARG A 352 8.74 -30.21 3.29
N LYS A 353 8.82 -29.52 2.14
CA LYS A 353 7.98 -29.77 0.96
C LYS A 353 8.78 -30.55 -0.12
N PRO A 354 8.11 -31.19 -1.09
CA PRO A 354 8.78 -31.85 -2.20
C PRO A 354 9.61 -30.89 -3.08
N SER A 355 9.09 -29.70 -3.37
CA SER A 355 9.83 -28.65 -4.10
C SER A 355 10.70 -27.88 -3.11
N HIS A 356 12.03 -27.89 -3.33
CA HIS A 356 12.98 -27.16 -2.51
C HIS A 356 12.77 -25.65 -2.60
N LEU A 357 12.39 -25.13 -3.76
CA LEU A 357 12.00 -23.73 -3.96
C LEU A 357 10.88 -23.34 -3.00
N LEU A 358 9.77 -24.07 -3.04
CA LEU A 358 8.60 -23.78 -2.19
C LEU A 358 8.88 -23.96 -0.70
N TRP A 359 9.79 -24.87 -0.35
CA TRP A 359 10.19 -25.07 1.03
C TRP A 359 11.09 -23.94 1.54
N LEU A 360 12.15 -23.63 0.81
CA LEU A 360 13.14 -22.63 1.20
C LEU A 360 12.59 -21.20 1.15
N ALA A 361 11.63 -20.93 0.24
CA ALA A 361 10.94 -19.64 0.20
C ALA A 361 10.18 -19.33 1.50
N GLY A 362 9.72 -20.34 2.23
CA GLY A 362 9.04 -20.16 3.50
C GLY A 362 9.98 -20.03 4.70
N VAL A 363 11.30 -20.07 4.50
CA VAL A 363 12.29 -19.92 5.58
C VAL A 363 12.58 -18.44 5.80
N GLU A 364 12.30 -17.97 7.02
CA GLU A 364 12.56 -16.60 7.47
C GLU A 364 13.69 -16.65 8.51
N LEU A 365 14.81 -16.03 8.19
CA LEU A 365 16.02 -15.98 9.00
C LEU A 365 16.56 -14.55 8.99
N ASP A 366 16.68 -13.94 10.17
CA ASP A 366 17.26 -12.60 10.31
C ASP A 366 18.77 -12.61 10.04
N ASP A 367 19.46 -13.70 10.41
CA ASP A 367 20.91 -13.80 10.31
C ASP A 367 21.39 -15.21 9.94
N ILE A 368 22.10 -15.30 8.81
CA ILE A 368 22.76 -16.53 8.32
C ILE A 368 23.93 -16.99 9.21
N ARG A 369 24.45 -16.13 10.09
CA ARG A 369 25.51 -16.52 11.04
C ARG A 369 25.05 -17.62 12.00
N ILE A 370 23.73 -17.82 12.14
CA ILE A 370 23.14 -18.91 12.92
C ILE A 370 23.67 -20.30 12.53
N PHE A 371 23.97 -20.52 11.25
CA PHE A 371 24.52 -21.79 10.78
C PHE A 371 25.94 -22.08 11.28
N LYS A 372 26.70 -21.04 11.68
CA LYS A 372 28.03 -21.19 12.29
C LYS A 372 27.94 -21.54 13.78
N GLU A 373 26.85 -21.17 14.45
CA GLU A 373 26.62 -21.42 15.86
C GLU A 373 25.94 -22.77 16.11
N LEU A 374 25.15 -23.25 15.15
CA LEU A 374 24.43 -24.51 15.19
C LEU A 374 25.23 -25.72 15.73
N PRO A 375 26.49 -25.98 15.31
CA PRO A 375 27.26 -27.10 15.86
C PRO A 375 27.43 -27.04 17.38
N LYS A 376 27.67 -25.83 17.92
CA LYS A 376 27.82 -25.61 19.37
C LYS A 376 26.49 -25.84 20.09
N TRP A 377 25.38 -25.37 19.52
CA TRP A 377 24.05 -25.55 20.10
C TRP A 377 23.61 -27.01 20.16
N LEU A 378 23.94 -27.79 19.13
CA LEU A 378 23.65 -29.22 19.09
C LEU A 378 24.38 -30.02 20.19
N GLU A 379 25.50 -29.53 20.73
CA GLU A 379 26.20 -30.16 21.86
C GLU A 379 25.56 -29.85 23.22
N VAL A 380 24.94 -28.68 23.36
CA VAL A 380 24.36 -28.17 24.62
C VAL A 380 22.97 -28.75 24.89
N VAL A 381 22.10 -28.75 23.88
CA VAL A 381 20.67 -29.09 24.02
C VAL A 381 20.34 -30.55 24.38
N PRO A 382 21.12 -31.59 23.96
CA PRO A 382 20.71 -32.98 24.19
C PRO A 382 20.66 -33.43 25.66
N LYS A 383 21.24 -32.69 26.60
CA LYS A 383 21.58 -33.25 27.91
C LYS A 383 20.50 -33.11 29.00
N GLN A 384 19.68 -32.06 29.01
CA GLN A 384 18.53 -31.87 29.93
C GLN A 384 17.94 -30.44 29.80
N VAL A 385 17.11 -30.17 28.79
CA VAL A 385 16.57 -28.81 28.54
C VAL A 385 15.72 -28.26 29.70
N TYR A 386 14.93 -29.11 30.37
CA TYR A 386 14.00 -28.67 31.41
C TYR A 386 14.70 -28.30 32.75
N PRO A 387 15.57 -29.16 33.35
CA PRO A 387 16.28 -28.79 34.57
C PRO A 387 17.21 -27.58 34.38
N MET A 388 17.84 -27.45 33.22
CA MET A 388 18.76 -26.35 32.95
C MET A 388 18.05 -25.00 32.81
N THR A 389 16.83 -24.97 32.29
CA THR A 389 16.09 -23.70 32.12
C THR A 389 15.51 -23.19 33.43
N SER A 390 15.03 -24.08 34.29
CA SER A 390 14.61 -23.70 35.65
C SER A 390 15.79 -23.23 36.50
N HIS A 391 16.91 -23.96 36.50
CA HIS A 391 18.12 -23.53 37.23
C HIS A 391 18.66 -22.19 36.70
N LEU A 392 18.62 -21.97 35.39
CA LEU A 392 19.02 -20.69 34.80
C LEU A 392 18.14 -19.55 35.30
N LEU A 393 16.82 -19.74 35.33
CA LEU A 393 15.89 -18.74 35.83
C LEU A 393 16.14 -18.46 37.32
N ASP A 394 16.40 -19.50 38.12
CA ASP A 394 16.74 -19.36 39.54
C ASP A 394 18.04 -18.55 39.72
N GLU A 395 19.10 -18.86 38.96
CA GLU A 395 20.38 -18.13 38.97
C GLU A 395 20.20 -16.66 38.55
N LEU A 396 19.38 -16.39 37.53
CA LEU A 396 19.04 -15.04 37.10
C LEU A 396 18.21 -14.30 38.16
N ASN A 397 17.29 -14.97 38.84
CA ASN A 397 16.52 -14.39 39.94
C ASN A 397 17.42 -14.08 41.14
N GLU A 398 18.35 -14.96 41.50
CA GLU A 398 19.35 -14.68 42.55
C GLU A 398 20.20 -13.46 42.17
N THR A 399 20.67 -13.39 40.92
CA THR A 399 21.40 -12.22 40.40
C THR A 399 20.54 -10.96 40.45
N LEU A 400 19.24 -11.05 40.12
CA LEU A 400 18.32 -9.93 40.21
C LEU A 400 18.15 -9.47 41.67
N GLU A 401 18.03 -10.39 42.63
CA GLU A 401 17.97 -10.04 44.06
C GLU A 401 19.26 -9.38 44.57
N GLU A 402 20.44 -9.76 44.06
CA GLU A 402 21.70 -9.10 44.40
C GLU A 402 21.84 -7.68 43.83
N VAL A 403 21.17 -7.41 42.71
CA VAL A 403 21.32 -6.18 41.94
C VAL A 403 20.18 -5.19 42.22
N LYS A 404 19.04 -5.67 42.73
CA LYS A 404 17.94 -4.84 43.23
C LYS A 404 18.43 -3.92 44.35
N TYR A 405 17.91 -2.70 44.35
CA TYR A 405 18.19 -1.74 45.41
C TYR A 405 17.50 -2.16 46.71
N ASP A 406 18.27 -2.28 47.78
CA ASP A 406 17.74 -2.35 49.15
C ASP A 406 17.33 -0.94 49.61
N ASP A 407 16.43 -0.84 50.58
CA ASP A 407 15.87 0.42 51.10
C ASP A 407 16.96 1.40 51.58
N GLU A 408 18.07 0.85 52.09
CA GLU A 408 19.21 1.58 52.61
C GLU A 408 20.29 1.91 51.56
N ASP A 409 20.15 1.42 50.33
CA ASP A 409 21.14 1.65 49.27
C ASP A 409 21.19 3.11 48.86
N VAL A 410 22.40 3.66 48.80
CA VAL A 410 22.62 5.07 48.46
C VAL A 410 22.62 5.25 46.95
N ILE A 411 21.51 5.72 46.40
CA ILE A 411 21.33 5.99 44.96
C ILE A 411 22.19 7.16 44.49
N LEU A 412 22.31 8.20 45.31
CA LEU A 412 23.11 9.39 44.98
C LEU A 412 23.54 10.13 46.25
N THR A 413 24.68 10.82 46.18
CA THR A 413 25.17 11.68 47.27
C THR A 413 25.30 13.12 46.77
N ILE A 414 24.63 14.06 47.43
CA ILE A 414 24.71 15.49 47.10
C ILE A 414 25.41 16.23 48.22
N LYS A 415 26.65 16.65 47.96
CA LYS A 415 27.48 17.42 48.90
C LYS A 415 27.55 16.79 50.30
N GLY A 416 27.76 15.48 50.35
CA GLY A 416 27.88 14.73 51.60
C GLY A 416 26.55 14.28 52.22
N TYR A 417 25.41 14.59 51.60
CA TYR A 417 24.12 14.06 52.02
C TYR A 417 23.73 12.86 51.13
N PRO A 418 23.68 11.63 51.67
CA PRO A 418 23.27 10.44 50.93
C PRO A 418 21.75 10.38 50.80
N LEU A 419 21.25 10.08 49.61
CA LEU A 419 19.86 9.76 49.37
C LEU A 419 19.74 8.24 49.19
N THR A 420 19.01 7.60 50.10
CA THR A 420 18.75 6.17 50.03
C THR A 420 17.64 5.84 49.04
N TYR A 421 17.53 4.58 48.63
CA TYR A 421 16.49 4.11 47.72
C TYR A 421 15.10 4.33 48.29
N ALA A 422 14.85 4.00 49.56
CA ALA A 422 13.56 4.24 50.22
C ALA A 422 13.14 5.72 50.19
N ARG A 423 14.09 6.64 50.39
CA ARG A 423 13.82 8.09 50.26
C ARG A 423 13.58 8.49 48.80
N THR A 424 14.27 7.85 47.85
CA THR A 424 14.08 8.07 46.41
C THR A 424 12.68 7.64 45.98
N GLN A 425 12.22 6.45 46.36
CA GLN A 425 10.86 5.97 46.10
C GLN A 425 9.80 6.94 46.65
N GLN A 426 9.96 7.41 47.89
CA GLN A 426 9.03 8.39 48.45
C GLN A 426 9.03 9.72 47.67
N ILE A 427 10.18 10.14 47.13
CA ILE A 427 10.25 11.32 46.26
C ILE A 427 9.56 11.05 44.93
N LEU A 428 9.79 9.89 44.30
CA LEU A 428 9.12 9.52 43.05
C LEU A 428 7.61 9.42 43.23
N ASP A 429 7.13 8.85 44.33
CA ASP A 429 5.72 8.86 44.74
C ASP A 429 5.16 10.29 44.80
N LEU A 430 5.87 11.23 45.44
CA LEU A 430 5.47 12.63 45.47
C LEU A 430 5.35 13.20 44.04
N ILE A 431 6.28 12.86 43.14
CA ILE A 431 6.25 13.30 41.74
C ILE A 431 5.10 12.64 40.97
N TYR A 432 4.82 11.36 41.20
CA TYR A 432 3.71 10.65 40.57
C TYR A 432 2.37 11.32 40.90
N TYR A 433 2.14 11.69 42.16
CA TYR A 433 0.88 12.31 42.57
C TYR A 433 0.77 13.82 42.31
N TYR A 434 1.89 14.55 42.31
CA TYR A 434 1.87 16.03 42.33
C TYR A 434 2.87 16.71 41.38
N GLY A 435 3.70 15.93 40.68
CA GLY A 435 4.82 16.42 39.89
C GLY A 435 4.42 17.28 38.70
N THR A 436 3.26 17.00 38.08
CA THR A 436 2.72 17.73 36.93
C THR A 436 1.84 18.90 37.33
N ASP A 437 1.24 18.84 38.53
CA ASP A 437 0.32 19.84 39.06
C ASP A 437 1.06 21.06 39.64
N TYR A 438 2.28 20.86 40.16
CA TYR A 438 3.02 21.90 40.85
C TYR A 438 4.43 22.14 40.30
N PRO A 439 4.88 23.42 40.27
CA PRO A 439 6.27 23.78 40.01
C PRO A 439 7.27 23.07 40.91
N ALA A 440 8.43 22.70 40.33
CA ALA A 440 9.55 22.07 41.04
C ALA A 440 9.94 22.79 42.34
N HIS A 441 9.93 24.12 42.35
CA HIS A 441 10.23 24.89 43.57
C HIS A 441 9.22 24.62 44.71
N THR A 442 7.97 24.32 44.39
CA THR A 442 6.93 23.99 45.37
C THR A 442 7.18 22.59 45.94
N LEU A 443 7.52 21.61 45.10
CA LEU A 443 7.87 20.24 45.50
C LEU A 443 9.15 20.22 46.36
N VAL A 444 10.16 21.01 45.99
CA VAL A 444 11.38 21.21 46.79
C VAL A 444 11.05 21.77 48.19
N GLN A 445 10.13 22.73 48.28
CA GLN A 445 9.71 23.29 49.58
C GLN A 445 8.93 22.30 50.44
N VAL A 446 8.14 21.41 49.82
CA VAL A 446 7.46 20.30 50.51
C VAL A 446 8.49 19.35 51.10
N LEU A 447 9.43 18.86 50.29
CA LEU A 447 10.47 17.93 50.75
C LEU A 447 11.38 18.53 51.82
N ALA A 448 11.73 19.82 51.71
CA ALA A 448 12.52 20.53 52.71
C ALA A 448 11.74 20.93 53.99
N GLY A 449 10.42 20.68 54.04
CA GLY A 449 9.59 20.95 55.22
C GLY A 449 9.34 22.43 55.52
N LYS A 450 9.40 23.31 54.52
CA LYS A 450 9.22 24.75 54.73
C LYS A 450 7.75 25.13 54.83
N ALA A 451 7.28 25.43 56.04
CA ALA A 451 5.89 25.83 56.29
C ALA A 451 5.59 27.26 55.80
N THR A 452 5.35 27.43 54.50
CA THR A 452 4.89 28.69 53.89
C THR A 452 3.36 28.75 53.85
N ASN A 453 2.79 29.97 53.84
CA ASN A 453 1.34 30.14 53.70
C ASN A 453 0.79 29.49 52.41
N LYS A 454 1.57 29.49 51.33
CA LYS A 454 1.21 28.84 50.06
C LYS A 454 1.03 27.32 50.21
N LEU A 455 1.95 26.63 50.89
CA LEU A 455 1.82 25.18 51.14
C LEU A 455 0.68 24.85 52.12
N ARG A 456 0.37 25.76 53.05
CA ARG A 456 -0.79 25.62 53.96
C ARG A 456 -2.12 25.71 53.21
N THR A 457 -2.27 26.72 52.34
CA THR A 457 -3.48 26.87 51.50
C THR A 457 -3.67 25.69 50.56
N LEU A 458 -2.59 25.12 50.02
CA LEU A 458 -2.63 23.95 49.14
C LEU A 458 -2.69 22.61 49.89
N LYS A 459 -2.73 22.62 51.23
CA LYS A 459 -2.68 21.42 52.10
C LYS A 459 -1.49 20.48 51.88
N LEU A 460 -0.46 20.89 51.14
CA LEU A 460 0.73 20.07 50.89
C LEU A 460 1.56 19.79 52.15
N HIS A 461 1.44 20.65 53.16
CA HIS A 461 2.06 20.45 54.48
C HIS A 461 1.45 19.30 55.31
N GLU A 462 0.26 18.80 54.94
CA GLU A 462 -0.40 17.67 55.60
C GLU A 462 -0.02 16.32 54.95
N THR A 463 0.76 16.36 53.85
CA THR A 463 1.14 15.16 53.10
C THR A 463 2.28 14.41 53.80
N ARG A 464 2.33 13.09 53.59
CA ARG A 464 3.37 12.20 54.16
C ARG A 464 4.80 12.56 53.73
N TRP A 465 4.96 13.27 52.61
CA TRP A 465 6.26 13.66 52.05
C TRP A 465 6.77 15.01 52.58
N PHE A 466 5.95 15.74 53.36
CA PHE A 466 6.35 17.02 53.90
C PHE A 466 7.48 16.86 54.92
N GLY A 467 8.62 17.52 54.67
CA GLY A 467 9.80 17.44 55.53
C GLY A 467 10.62 16.15 55.40
N LEU A 468 10.38 15.34 54.36
CA LEU A 468 11.13 14.11 54.09
C LEU A 468 12.66 14.34 54.03
N LEU A 469 13.09 15.50 53.55
CA LEU A 469 14.48 15.94 53.47
C LEU A 469 14.70 17.22 54.31
N SER A 470 14.04 17.32 55.46
CA SER A 470 14.17 18.49 56.37
C SER A 470 15.57 18.69 56.93
N ASP A 471 16.38 17.62 56.96
CA ASP A 471 17.80 17.58 57.28
C ASP A 471 18.71 18.12 56.15
N TRP A 472 18.18 18.30 54.94
CA TRP A 472 18.93 18.79 53.78
C TRP A 472 18.75 20.30 53.58
N PRO A 473 19.83 21.03 53.19
CA PRO A 473 19.69 22.40 52.70
C PRO A 473 18.81 22.46 51.44
N GLU A 474 17.86 23.40 51.36
CA GLU A 474 16.94 23.55 50.22
C GLU A 474 17.66 23.62 48.86
N LYS A 475 18.81 24.30 48.81
CA LYS A 475 19.65 24.38 47.59
C LYS A 475 20.19 23.01 47.15
N ASN A 476 20.38 22.07 48.08
CA ASN A 476 20.79 20.70 47.78
C ASN A 476 19.59 19.86 47.31
N VAL A 477 18.40 20.05 47.89
CA VAL A 477 17.15 19.44 47.40
C VAL A 477 16.81 19.92 45.98
N GLN A 478 17.07 21.19 45.65
CA GLN A 478 16.92 21.66 44.26
C GLN A 478 17.94 20.99 43.32
N LYS A 479 19.18 20.78 43.79
CA LYS A 479 20.20 20.04 43.01
C LYS A 479 19.84 18.58 42.83
N LEU A 480 19.10 17.99 43.77
CA LEU A 480 18.63 16.61 43.71
C LEU A 480 17.75 16.38 42.50
N PHE A 481 16.75 17.22 42.27
CA PHE A 481 15.87 17.09 41.11
C PHE A 481 16.64 17.15 39.80
N ASN A 482 17.62 18.04 39.70
CA ASN A 482 18.47 18.12 38.50
C ASN A 482 19.36 16.88 38.32
N GLN A 483 19.76 16.19 39.40
CA GLN A 483 20.57 14.97 39.31
C GLN A 483 19.70 13.76 39.00
N LEU A 484 18.52 13.65 39.60
CA LEU A 484 17.53 12.63 39.27
C LEU A 484 17.06 12.75 37.81
N GLU A 485 16.87 13.97 37.30
CA GLU A 485 16.60 14.22 35.88
C GLU A 485 17.76 13.75 34.99
N LYS A 486 19.02 14.10 35.35
CA LYS A 486 20.20 13.70 34.57
C LYS A 486 20.46 12.20 34.57
N GLN A 487 20.14 11.52 35.67
CA GLN A 487 20.26 10.08 35.81
C GLN A 487 19.02 9.34 35.26
N GLY A 488 18.07 10.06 34.67
CA GLY A 488 16.92 9.45 34.00
C GLY A 488 15.81 8.98 34.92
N TRP A 489 15.82 9.29 36.22
CA TRP A 489 14.74 8.97 37.17
C TRP A 489 13.52 9.89 37.03
N LEU A 490 13.72 11.10 36.50
CA LEU A 490 12.68 12.11 36.32
C LEU A 490 12.70 12.67 34.91
N MET A 491 11.53 12.95 34.35
CA MET A 491 11.39 13.70 33.10
C MET A 491 10.86 15.10 33.39
N LYS A 492 11.53 16.11 32.81
CA LYS A 492 11.13 17.51 33.00
C LYS A 492 9.90 17.85 32.16
N GLN A 493 8.89 18.40 32.82
CA GLN A 493 7.64 18.84 32.21
C GLN A 493 7.55 20.37 32.17
N GLN A 494 6.58 20.91 31.43
CA GLN A 494 6.36 22.37 31.33
C GLN A 494 6.13 23.02 32.70
N LYS A 495 5.43 22.32 33.60
CA LYS A 495 5.07 22.83 34.92
C LYS A 495 5.85 22.20 36.07
N GLY A 496 6.59 21.12 35.88
CA GLY A 496 7.23 20.37 36.98
C GLY A 496 7.99 19.14 36.47
N TYR A 497 7.75 17.98 37.06
CA TYR A 497 8.41 16.72 36.71
C TYR A 497 7.39 15.58 36.60
N SER A 498 7.69 14.55 35.82
CA SER A 498 7.02 13.26 35.87
C SER A 498 8.05 12.17 36.17
N VAL A 499 7.58 11.03 36.68
CA VAL A 499 8.40 9.81 36.78
C VAL A 499 8.72 9.35 35.35
N SER A 500 9.91 8.82 35.13
CA SER A 500 10.31 8.25 33.85
C SER A 500 9.90 6.78 33.75
N ASP A 501 9.83 6.25 32.52
CA ASP A 501 9.59 4.81 32.29
C ASP A 501 10.62 3.94 33.03
N TYR A 502 11.88 4.38 33.08
CA TYR A 502 12.93 3.74 33.88
C TYR A 502 12.60 3.67 35.37
N ALA A 503 12.09 4.76 35.93
CA ALA A 503 11.78 4.82 37.35
C ALA A 503 10.48 4.07 37.70
N GLU A 504 9.49 4.00 36.81
CA GLU A 504 8.27 3.21 37.02
C GLU A 504 8.50 1.70 37.03
N GLU A 505 9.50 1.20 36.31
CA GLU A 505 9.83 -0.22 36.23
C GLU A 505 10.79 -0.69 37.34
N VAL A 506 11.53 0.25 37.94
CA VAL A 506 12.46 0.00 39.06
C VAL A 506 11.76 0.18 40.41
N MET A 507 10.72 1.03 40.48
CA MET A 507 9.82 1.20 41.64
C MET A 507 8.96 -0.03 41.90
#